data_AF-A0A6A6UYP0-F1
#
_entry.id   AF-A0A6A6UYP0-F1
#
_cell.length_a   1.000
_cell.length_b   1.000
_cell.length_c   1.000
_cell.angle_alpha   90.00
_cell.angle_beta   90.00
_cell.angle_gamma   90.00
#
_symmetry.space_group_name_H-M   'P 1'
#
loop_
_entity.id
_entity.type
_entity.pdbx_description
1 polymer ?
#
loop_
_entity_poly.entity_id
_entity_poly.type
_entity_poly.pdbx_seq_one_letter_code
_entity_poly.pdbx_strand_id
1 'polypeptide(L)'
;GGHQLHKTTKENLKNYMQSLDYDILPRTTRDAVHTTFGLGYEHLWVDSMCIVQDDAKEMVEEVAKMPSIYSNALCTIAAKCSDSVEKGFLSRPKYTVFGFDARWASNRGRLSGSGKVHGIALNNYGQEPLEARGWALQERILSQRILDFGLRQLRWHCDGLQGGTFLTDGWTPVPEAVSHKPRSSGGYWEGIVEEYTKRRLTFPSDRAVAISGIAQALG
;
A
#
# COMPACT_ATOMS: atom_id res chain seq x y z
N GLY A 1 9.37 -1.73 -6.13
CA GLY A 1 10.66 -1.09 -5.80
C GLY A 1 11.72 -2.16 -5.60
N GLY A 2 12.92 -1.94 -6.14
CA GLY A 2 13.98 -2.95 -6.29
C GLY A 2 14.43 -3.05 -7.75
N HIS A 3 15.49 -3.82 -8.02
CA HIS A 3 15.89 -4.11 -9.41
C HIS A 3 14.78 -4.90 -10.09
N GLN A 4 14.20 -4.33 -11.15
CA GLN A 4 13.16 -4.99 -11.95
C GLN A 4 13.77 -5.35 -13.30
N LEU A 5 13.68 -6.63 -13.66
CA LEU A 5 14.18 -7.13 -14.94
C LEU A 5 13.36 -6.55 -16.11
N HIS A 6 12.04 -6.47 -15.92
CA HIS A 6 11.09 -5.97 -16.91
C HIS A 6 10.67 -4.55 -16.55
N LYS A 7 11.21 -3.59 -17.31
CA LYS A 7 10.96 -2.16 -17.17
C LYS A 7 11.06 -1.47 -18.54
N THR A 8 10.45 -0.30 -18.68
CA THR A 8 10.46 0.45 -19.92
C THR A 8 11.81 1.12 -20.13
N THR A 9 12.36 0.96 -21.33
CA THR A 9 13.58 1.61 -21.81
C THR A 9 13.31 2.22 -23.18
N LYS A 10 14.18 3.11 -23.66
CA LYS A 10 14.05 3.70 -25.00
C LYS A 10 13.98 2.64 -26.10
N GLU A 11 14.69 1.54 -25.92
CA GLU A 11 14.75 0.44 -26.87
C GLU A 11 13.42 -0.31 -26.97
N ASN A 12 12.78 -0.61 -25.82
CA ASN A 12 11.56 -1.44 -25.79
C ASN A 12 10.25 -0.62 -25.78
N LEU A 13 10.31 0.71 -25.60
CA LEU A 13 9.14 1.59 -25.50
C LEU A 13 8.15 1.39 -26.65
N LYS A 14 8.63 1.38 -27.90
CA LYS A 14 7.77 1.20 -29.08
C LYS A 14 7.02 -0.13 -29.06
N ASN A 15 7.69 -1.19 -28.59
CA ASN A 15 7.10 -2.52 -28.51
C ASN A 15 6.05 -2.57 -27.39
N TYR A 16 6.37 -2.02 -26.22
CA TYR A 16 5.45 -1.97 -25.07
C TYR A 16 4.20 -1.14 -25.36
N MET A 17 4.30 -0.09 -26.19
CA MET A 17 3.14 0.68 -26.64
C MET A 17 2.20 -0.10 -27.58
N GLN A 18 2.70 -1.13 -28.28
CA GLN A 18 1.88 -1.96 -29.16
C GLN A 18 1.25 -3.13 -28.40
N SER A 19 2.07 -3.84 -27.63
CA SER A 19 1.64 -4.96 -26.81
C SER A 19 2.67 -5.24 -25.74
N LEU A 20 2.18 -5.43 -24.52
CA LEU A 20 2.98 -5.91 -23.41
C LEU A 20 2.63 -7.38 -23.18
N ASP A 21 3.62 -8.26 -23.29
CA ASP A 21 3.42 -9.66 -22.96
C ASP A 21 3.11 -9.77 -21.45
N TYR A 22 1.98 -10.40 -21.12
CA TYR A 22 1.52 -10.53 -19.74
C TYR A 22 2.40 -11.49 -18.95
N ASP A 23 2.93 -12.54 -19.59
CA ASP A 23 3.63 -13.63 -18.90
C ASP A 23 5.04 -13.24 -18.47
N ILE A 24 5.64 -12.23 -19.11
CA ILE A 24 6.92 -11.65 -18.70
C ILE A 24 6.77 -10.71 -17.50
N LEU A 25 5.55 -10.33 -17.12
CA LEU A 25 5.37 -9.39 -16.02
C LEU A 25 5.67 -10.05 -14.67
N PRO A 26 6.42 -9.35 -13.79
CA PRO A 26 6.59 -9.77 -12.42
C PRO A 26 5.25 -10.02 -11.73
N ARG A 27 5.24 -10.94 -10.77
CA ARG A 27 3.99 -11.38 -10.13
C ARG A 27 3.20 -10.25 -9.47
N THR A 28 3.89 -9.28 -8.84
CA THR A 28 3.24 -8.11 -8.24
C THR A 28 2.56 -7.23 -9.29
N THR A 29 3.15 -7.07 -10.47
CA THR A 29 2.53 -6.33 -11.58
C THR A 29 1.33 -7.09 -12.13
N ARG A 30 1.43 -8.42 -12.29
CA ARG A 30 0.32 -9.27 -12.71
C ARG A 30 -0.87 -9.22 -11.75
N ASP A 31 -0.59 -9.29 -10.45
CA ASP A 31 -1.57 -9.15 -9.39
C ASP A 31 -2.24 -7.76 -9.41
N ALA A 32 -1.48 -6.69 -9.71
CA ALA A 32 -2.02 -5.35 -9.88
C ALA A 32 -2.93 -5.26 -11.11
N VAL A 33 -2.52 -5.82 -12.25
CA VAL A 33 -3.36 -5.91 -13.47
C VAL A 33 -4.67 -6.65 -13.18
N HIS A 34 -4.59 -7.82 -12.53
CA HIS A 34 -5.78 -8.57 -12.12
C HIS A 34 -6.70 -7.77 -11.20
N THR A 35 -6.12 -7.07 -10.23
CA THR A 35 -6.87 -6.23 -9.29
C THR A 35 -7.56 -5.08 -10.02
N THR A 36 -6.87 -4.39 -10.91
CA THR A 36 -7.42 -3.28 -11.71
C THR A 36 -8.62 -3.72 -12.53
N PHE A 37 -8.50 -4.82 -13.28
CA PHE A 37 -9.61 -5.37 -14.04
C PHE A 37 -10.75 -5.88 -13.15
N GLY A 38 -10.42 -6.51 -12.02
CA GLY A 38 -11.42 -6.96 -11.04
C GLY A 38 -12.22 -5.82 -10.41
N LEU A 39 -11.64 -4.61 -10.34
CA LEU A 39 -12.32 -3.39 -9.92
C LEU A 39 -13.14 -2.71 -11.04
N GLY A 40 -13.09 -3.25 -12.27
CA GLY A 40 -13.81 -2.71 -13.44
C GLY A 40 -13.07 -1.60 -14.17
N TYR A 41 -11.76 -1.45 -13.98
CA TYR A 41 -10.94 -0.46 -14.68
C TYR A 41 -10.03 -1.13 -15.71
N GLU A 42 -9.71 -0.39 -16.77
CA GLU A 42 -8.87 -0.89 -17.88
C GLU A 42 -7.45 -0.33 -17.87
N HIS A 43 -7.20 0.72 -17.06
CA HIS A 43 -5.94 1.44 -17.04
C HIS A 43 -5.24 1.27 -15.70
N LEU A 44 -3.95 0.91 -15.75
CA LEU A 44 -3.07 0.80 -14.61
C LEU A 44 -1.79 1.59 -14.90
N TRP A 45 -1.40 2.44 -13.97
CA TRP A 45 -0.12 3.13 -14.01
C TRP A 45 0.88 2.43 -13.07
N VAL A 46 2.06 2.10 -13.58
CA VAL A 46 3.17 1.51 -12.81
C VAL A 46 4.44 2.24 -13.19
N ASP A 47 5.17 2.76 -12.20
CA ASP A 47 6.40 3.56 -12.39
C ASP A 47 7.39 2.92 -13.39
N SER A 48 7.68 1.63 -13.22
CA SER A 48 8.62 0.89 -14.06
C SER A 48 8.15 0.64 -15.49
N MET A 49 6.85 0.76 -15.77
CA MET A 49 6.25 0.52 -17.08
C MET A 49 5.87 1.82 -17.81
N CYS A 50 5.51 2.86 -17.06
CA CYS A 50 5.01 4.12 -17.61
C CYS A 50 6.09 5.20 -17.73
N ILE A 51 7.27 4.99 -17.15
CA ILE A 51 8.41 5.93 -17.21
C ILE A 51 9.58 5.24 -17.89
N VAL A 52 10.25 5.91 -18.83
CA VAL A 52 11.48 5.43 -19.46
C VAL A 52 12.63 5.45 -18.45
N GLN A 53 13.13 4.27 -18.08
CA GLN A 53 14.04 4.09 -16.95
C GLN A 53 15.52 4.34 -17.28
N ASP A 54 15.87 4.42 -18.56
CA ASP A 54 17.24 4.68 -19.07
C ASP A 54 17.40 6.11 -19.61
N ASP A 55 16.44 7.00 -19.35
CA ASP A 55 16.56 8.44 -19.59
C ASP A 55 16.57 9.21 -18.26
N ALA A 56 17.74 9.71 -17.86
CA ALA A 56 17.88 10.46 -16.61
C ALA A 56 17.11 11.78 -16.63
N LYS A 57 16.95 12.42 -17.80
CA LYS A 57 16.22 13.68 -17.92
C LYS A 57 14.72 13.44 -17.77
N GLU A 58 14.20 12.46 -18.49
CA GLU A 58 12.79 12.07 -18.39
C GLU A 58 12.44 11.59 -16.98
N MET A 59 13.31 10.80 -16.34
CA MET A 59 13.10 10.34 -14.96
C MET A 59 12.92 11.52 -14.00
N VAL A 60 13.75 12.56 -14.09
CA VAL A 60 13.60 13.76 -13.24
C VAL A 60 12.27 14.47 -13.49
N GLU A 61 11.85 14.59 -14.75
CA GLU A 61 10.58 15.21 -15.13
C GLU A 61 9.37 14.40 -14.64
N GLU A 62 9.42 13.07 -14.74
CA GLU A 62 8.34 12.17 -14.29
C GLU A 62 8.28 12.06 -12.77
N VAL A 63 9.43 12.02 -12.08
CA VAL A 63 9.47 12.04 -10.61
C VAL A 63 8.86 13.32 -10.05
N ALA A 64 9.06 14.47 -10.71
CA ALA A 64 8.41 15.72 -10.33
C ALA A 64 6.88 15.69 -10.45
N LYS A 65 6.32 14.79 -11.27
CA LYS A 65 4.88 14.58 -11.45
C LYS A 65 4.29 13.57 -10.47
N MET A 66 5.09 12.79 -9.74
CA MET A 66 4.61 11.78 -8.78
C MET A 66 3.52 12.33 -7.83
N PRO A 67 3.64 13.55 -7.24
CA PRO A 67 2.61 14.08 -6.38
C PRO A 67 1.24 14.22 -7.06
N SER A 68 1.22 14.68 -8.32
CA SER A 68 -0.02 14.84 -9.08
C SER A 68 -0.57 13.50 -9.54
N ILE A 69 0.29 12.53 -9.88
CA ILE A 69 -0.12 11.17 -10.25
C ILE A 69 -0.90 10.51 -9.11
N TYR A 70 -0.35 10.49 -7.89
CA TYR A 70 -1.02 9.85 -6.75
C TYR A 70 -2.24 10.64 -6.25
N SER A 71 -2.18 11.97 -6.23
CA SER A 71 -3.33 12.78 -5.77
C SER A 71 -4.53 12.77 -6.71
N ASN A 72 -4.32 12.54 -8.00
CA ASN A 72 -5.38 12.43 -9.00
C ASN A 72 -5.69 10.98 -9.40
N ALA A 73 -4.98 9.99 -8.84
CA ALA A 73 -5.30 8.60 -9.06
C ALA A 73 -6.72 8.30 -8.56
N LEU A 74 -7.50 7.57 -9.37
CA LEU A 74 -8.82 7.13 -8.96
C LEU A 74 -8.74 6.24 -7.71
N CYS A 75 -7.76 5.33 -7.69
CA CYS A 75 -7.42 4.47 -6.57
C CYS A 75 -5.96 4.04 -6.68
N THR A 76 -5.25 4.01 -5.56
CA THR A 76 -3.90 3.46 -5.45
C THR A 76 -3.96 2.05 -4.87
N ILE A 77 -3.37 1.07 -5.56
CA ILE A 77 -3.22 -0.30 -5.06
C ILE A 77 -1.92 -0.37 -4.23
N ALA A 78 -2.03 -0.64 -2.93
CA ALA A 78 -0.90 -0.76 -2.04
C ALA A 78 -0.63 -2.24 -1.69
N ALA A 79 0.41 -2.81 -2.28
CA ALA A 79 0.86 -4.19 -2.04
C ALA A 79 1.69 -4.29 -0.74
N LYS A 80 1.09 -3.99 0.41
CA LYS A 80 1.82 -3.84 1.69
C LYS A 80 2.47 -5.11 2.20
N CYS A 81 1.89 -6.27 1.92
CA CYS A 81 2.43 -7.57 2.31
C CYS A 81 3.63 -8.06 1.49
N SER A 82 3.94 -7.41 0.36
CA SER A 82 4.95 -7.86 -0.59
C SER A 82 6.28 -7.14 -0.39
N ASP A 83 7.36 -7.91 -0.18
CA ASP A 83 8.73 -7.39 -0.04
C ASP A 83 9.53 -7.39 -1.35
N SER A 84 8.97 -7.93 -2.44
CA SER A 84 9.62 -8.04 -3.74
C SER A 84 8.59 -8.06 -4.87
N VAL A 85 8.96 -7.51 -6.03
CA VAL A 85 8.11 -7.49 -7.23
C VAL A 85 7.75 -8.90 -7.73
N GLU A 86 8.53 -9.93 -7.36
CA GLU A 86 8.30 -11.32 -7.79
C GLU A 86 7.34 -12.12 -6.90
N LYS A 87 7.04 -11.66 -5.68
CA LYS A 87 6.21 -12.44 -4.75
C LYS A 87 4.71 -12.33 -5.01
N GLY A 88 4.25 -11.22 -5.58
CA GLY A 88 2.83 -10.89 -5.63
C GLY A 88 2.27 -10.48 -4.27
N PHE A 89 0.97 -10.19 -4.23
CA PHE A 89 0.23 -9.78 -3.03
C PHE A 89 -1.17 -10.42 -2.92
N LEU A 90 -1.67 -11.11 -3.94
CA LEU A 90 -2.98 -11.77 -3.90
C LEU A 90 -2.95 -13.11 -3.15
N SER A 91 -1.77 -13.71 -2.97
CA SER A 91 -1.61 -14.93 -2.17
C SER A 91 -1.63 -14.59 -0.68
N ARG A 92 -2.75 -14.88 -0.01
CA ARG A 92 -2.89 -14.64 1.43
C ARG A 92 -2.11 -15.67 2.25
N PRO A 93 -1.46 -15.24 3.36
CA PRO A 93 -0.88 -16.18 4.32
C PRO A 93 -1.96 -17.13 4.85
N LYS A 94 -1.60 -18.41 5.03
CA LYS A 94 -2.48 -19.37 5.70
C LYS A 94 -2.42 -19.09 7.20
N TYR A 95 -3.56 -18.78 7.79
CA TYR A 95 -3.66 -18.59 9.24
C TYR A 95 -4.00 -19.89 9.96
N THR A 96 -3.48 -20.06 11.16
CA THR A 96 -3.95 -21.12 12.05
C THR A 96 -5.18 -20.63 12.78
N VAL A 97 -6.32 -21.25 12.50
CA VAL A 97 -7.57 -21.01 13.24
C VAL A 97 -7.62 -22.02 14.39
N PHE A 98 -7.82 -21.53 15.60
CA PHE A 98 -8.06 -22.36 16.78
C PHE A 98 -9.45 -22.09 17.34
N GLY A 99 -10.03 -23.08 18.01
CA GLY A 99 -11.35 -22.97 18.59
C GLY A 99 -11.37 -23.49 20.01
N PHE A 100 -12.10 -22.83 20.88
CA PHE A 100 -12.36 -23.31 22.23
C PHE A 100 -13.81 -23.01 22.62
N ASP A 101 -14.37 -23.87 23.46
CA ASP A 101 -15.70 -23.64 24.01
C ASP A 101 -15.58 -22.58 25.11
N ALA A 102 -16.29 -21.46 24.94
CA ALA A 102 -16.33 -20.39 25.92
C ALA A 102 -17.69 -20.38 26.62
N ARG A 103 -17.66 -20.14 27.93
CA ARG A 103 -18.84 -19.87 28.74
C ARG A 103 -18.72 -18.46 29.29
N TRP A 104 -19.79 -17.69 29.24
CA TRP A 104 -19.80 -16.35 29.83
C TRP A 104 -20.97 -16.17 30.79
N ALA A 105 -20.73 -15.37 31.82
CA ALA A 105 -21.74 -14.98 32.78
C ALA A 105 -22.24 -13.57 32.47
N SER A 106 -23.50 -13.31 32.79
CA SER A 106 -24.04 -11.95 32.80
C SER A 106 -23.43 -11.19 33.98
N ASN A 107 -23.47 -9.85 33.94
CA ASN A 107 -23.03 -8.96 35.02
C ASN A 107 -23.68 -9.27 36.39
N ARG A 108 -24.72 -10.13 36.43
CA ARG A 108 -25.38 -10.61 37.64
C ARG A 108 -24.89 -11.98 38.14
N GLY A 109 -23.76 -12.49 37.65
CA GLY A 109 -23.11 -13.71 38.17
C GLY A 109 -23.79 -15.05 37.81
N ARG A 110 -24.89 -15.04 37.04
CA ARG A 110 -25.47 -16.25 36.44
C ARG A 110 -24.80 -16.53 35.09
N LEU A 111 -24.43 -17.80 34.85
CA LEU A 111 -24.04 -18.28 33.52
C LEU A 111 -25.14 -17.88 32.53
N SER A 112 -24.75 -17.12 31.51
CA SER A 112 -25.67 -16.42 30.61
C SER A 112 -25.57 -16.91 29.16
N GLY A 113 -24.59 -17.77 28.86
CA GLY A 113 -24.46 -18.44 27.57
C GLY A 113 -23.20 -19.30 27.46
N SER A 114 -23.19 -20.17 26.47
CA SER A 114 -22.01 -20.93 26.03
C SER A 114 -21.97 -20.94 24.51
N GLY A 115 -20.77 -20.89 23.93
CA GLY A 115 -20.60 -20.89 22.48
C GLY A 115 -19.18 -21.27 22.08
N LYS A 116 -19.00 -21.56 20.79
CA LYS A 116 -17.67 -21.76 20.22
C LYS A 116 -17.05 -20.42 19.89
N VAL A 117 -15.88 -20.15 20.45
CA VAL A 117 -15.06 -19.01 20.09
C VAL A 117 -13.95 -19.51 19.19
N HIS A 118 -13.82 -18.88 18.03
CA HIS A 118 -12.72 -19.12 17.10
C HIS A 118 -11.75 -17.95 17.21
N GLY A 119 -10.48 -18.26 17.46
CA GLY A 119 -9.37 -17.33 17.39
C GLY A 119 -8.50 -17.62 16.17
N ILE A 120 -7.81 -16.58 15.69
CA ILE A 120 -6.74 -16.74 14.71
C ILE A 120 -5.41 -16.54 15.43
N ALA A 121 -4.51 -17.51 15.30
CA ALA A 121 -3.15 -17.37 15.82
C ALA A 121 -2.39 -16.38 14.94
N LEU A 122 -2.15 -15.20 15.50
CA LEU A 122 -1.41 -14.13 14.88
C LEU A 122 0.11 -14.37 15.05
N ASN A 123 0.66 -15.37 14.36
CA ASN A 123 2.09 -15.71 14.47
C ASN A 123 2.94 -14.73 13.65
N ASN A 124 3.78 -13.94 14.33
CA ASN A 124 4.85 -13.10 13.76
C ASN A 124 4.44 -12.23 12.56
N TYR A 125 3.79 -11.10 12.82
CA TYR A 125 3.67 -10.05 11.81
C TYR A 125 4.79 -9.04 11.98
N GLY A 126 5.78 -9.14 11.10
CA GLY A 126 6.75 -8.05 10.90
C GLY A 126 6.06 -6.78 10.43
N GLN A 127 6.80 -5.68 10.45
CA GLN A 127 6.42 -4.45 9.76
C GLN A 127 6.05 -4.76 8.30
N GLU A 128 4.98 -4.15 7.80
CA GLU A 128 4.57 -4.32 6.40
C GLU A 128 5.70 -3.81 5.49
N PRO A 129 6.27 -4.67 4.61
CA PRO A 129 7.46 -4.30 3.84
C PRO A 129 7.37 -2.98 3.08
N LEU A 130 6.18 -2.62 2.57
CA LEU A 130 5.97 -1.37 1.86
C LEU A 130 6.16 -0.14 2.76
N GLU A 131 5.80 -0.22 4.04
CA GLU A 131 5.92 0.90 5.00
C GLU A 131 7.38 1.22 5.35
N ALA A 132 8.30 0.27 5.13
CA ALA A 132 9.72 0.52 5.27
C ALA A 132 10.31 1.36 4.13
N ARG A 133 9.55 1.66 3.06
CA ARG A 133 10.04 2.41 1.88
C ARG A 133 9.70 3.91 2.00
N GLY A 134 10.68 4.76 1.75
CA GLY A 134 10.55 6.22 1.83
C GLY A 134 9.52 6.78 0.84
N TRP A 135 9.66 6.42 -0.45
CA TRP A 135 8.70 6.82 -1.49
C TRP A 135 7.26 6.41 -1.16
N ALA A 136 7.06 5.23 -0.58
CA ALA A 136 5.72 4.75 -0.22
C ALA A 136 4.98 5.65 0.78
N LEU A 137 5.68 6.50 1.54
CA LEU A 137 5.00 7.49 2.38
C LEU A 137 4.32 8.57 1.54
N GLN A 138 5.00 9.07 0.50
CA GLN A 138 4.43 10.05 -0.42
C GLN A 138 3.23 9.46 -1.15
N GLU A 139 3.40 8.24 -1.71
CA GLU A 139 2.34 7.51 -2.42
C GLU A 139 1.10 7.37 -1.53
N ARG A 140 1.29 7.04 -0.24
CA ARG A 140 0.22 6.89 0.73
C ARG A 140 -0.45 8.21 1.11
N ILE A 141 0.32 9.23 1.48
CA ILE A 141 -0.25 10.50 1.98
C ILE A 141 -1.02 11.24 0.88
N LEU A 142 -0.55 11.16 -0.37
CA LEU A 142 -1.14 11.92 -1.46
C LEU A 142 -2.33 11.22 -2.12
N SER A 143 -2.48 9.90 -1.96
CA SER A 143 -3.59 9.16 -2.56
C SER A 143 -4.90 9.40 -1.83
N GLN A 144 -5.94 9.85 -2.56
CA GLN A 144 -7.28 10.04 -1.97
C GLN A 144 -7.99 8.72 -1.62
N ARG A 145 -7.71 7.67 -2.40
CA ARG A 145 -8.30 6.33 -2.24
C ARG A 145 -7.21 5.28 -2.33
N ILE A 146 -7.18 4.37 -1.37
CA ILE A 146 -6.18 3.31 -1.30
C ILE A 146 -6.86 1.97 -1.06
N LEU A 147 -6.59 1.01 -1.93
CA LEU A 147 -6.87 -0.40 -1.69
C LEU A 147 -5.59 -1.09 -1.23
N ASP A 148 -5.55 -1.41 0.06
CA ASP A 148 -4.37 -1.89 0.77
C ASP A 148 -4.45 -3.39 1.02
N PHE A 149 -3.55 -4.13 0.38
CA PHE A 149 -3.32 -5.55 0.55
C PHE A 149 -2.28 -5.76 1.66
N GLY A 150 -2.76 -5.74 2.90
CA GLY A 150 -1.95 -5.95 4.09
C GLY A 150 -1.65 -7.41 4.37
N LEU A 151 -0.76 -7.65 5.35
CA LEU A 151 -0.44 -9.01 5.81
C LEU A 151 -1.63 -9.72 6.47
N ARG A 152 -2.58 -8.95 7.00
CA ARG A 152 -3.71 -9.43 7.82
C ARG A 152 -5.04 -9.39 7.06
N GLN A 153 -5.25 -8.32 6.32
CA GLN A 153 -6.56 -7.96 5.78
C GLN A 153 -6.41 -7.08 4.55
N LEU A 154 -7.43 -7.12 3.71
CA LEU A 154 -7.68 -6.10 2.71
C LEU A 154 -8.34 -4.90 3.38
N ARG A 155 -7.79 -3.71 3.14
CA ARG A 155 -8.30 -2.45 3.67
C ARG A 155 -8.63 -1.50 2.54
N TRP A 156 -9.72 -0.78 2.68
CA TRP A 156 -10.09 0.34 1.82
C TRP A 156 -10.03 1.63 2.61
N HIS A 157 -9.42 2.64 2.01
CA HIS A 157 -9.31 3.97 2.56
C HIS A 157 -9.79 4.99 1.55
N CYS A 158 -10.57 5.97 1.99
CA CYS A 158 -11.03 7.09 1.17
C CYS A 158 -11.11 8.37 2.02
N ASP A 159 -10.29 9.36 1.71
CA ASP A 159 -10.19 10.62 2.47
C ASP A 159 -11.15 11.74 1.95
N GLY A 160 -12.04 11.41 1.00
CA GLY A 160 -12.96 12.38 0.36
C GLY A 160 -14.35 12.51 1.00
N LEU A 161 -14.71 11.66 1.97
CA LEU A 161 -16.00 11.72 2.67
C LEU A 161 -15.78 12.31 4.07
N GLN A 162 -16.68 13.16 4.56
CA GLN A 162 -16.59 13.76 5.90
C GLN A 162 -16.25 12.69 6.96
N GLY A 163 -15.02 12.73 7.48
CA GLY A 163 -14.51 11.78 8.48
C GLY A 163 -13.65 10.62 7.95
N GLY A 164 -13.46 10.49 6.63
CA GLY A 164 -12.72 9.40 6.00
C GLY A 164 -13.49 8.08 6.07
N THR A 165 -13.59 7.35 4.96
CA THR A 165 -14.16 6.00 4.99
C THR A 165 -13.05 4.97 5.10
N PHE A 166 -13.10 4.16 6.15
CA PHE A 166 -12.20 3.04 6.40
C PHE A 166 -13.02 1.76 6.42
N LEU A 167 -12.84 0.90 5.41
CA LEU A 167 -13.47 -0.41 5.38
C LEU A 167 -12.40 -1.50 5.45
N THR A 168 -12.74 -2.60 6.08
CA THR A 168 -11.92 -3.82 6.08
C THR A 168 -12.73 -4.98 5.53
N ASP A 169 -12.07 -6.08 5.20
CA ASP A 169 -12.70 -7.32 4.75
C ASP A 169 -13.41 -8.10 5.88
N GLY A 170 -13.93 -7.40 6.89
CA GLY A 170 -14.68 -7.96 8.02
C GLY A 170 -13.85 -8.24 9.25
N TRP A 171 -12.51 -8.15 9.17
CA TRP A 171 -11.64 -8.15 10.34
C TRP A 171 -11.57 -6.74 10.91
N THR A 172 -12.18 -6.49 12.05
CA THR A 172 -11.89 -5.26 12.81
C THR A 172 -10.62 -5.50 13.61
N PRO A 173 -9.48 -4.85 13.30
CA PRO A 173 -8.43 -4.77 14.29
C PRO A 173 -9.01 -4.02 15.50
N VAL A 174 -8.59 -4.43 16.70
CA VAL A 174 -8.62 -3.56 17.90
C VAL A 174 -8.23 -2.15 17.44
N PRO A 175 -8.89 -1.07 17.91
CA PRO A 175 -8.74 0.29 17.38
C PRO A 175 -7.33 0.86 17.63
N GLU A 176 -6.33 0.31 16.98
CA GLU A 176 -5.20 1.08 16.49
C GLU A 176 -5.80 1.97 15.43
N ALA A 177 -6.09 3.20 15.83
CA ALA A 177 -6.25 4.31 14.93
C ALA A 177 -5.03 4.33 14.01
N VAL A 178 -5.13 3.63 12.89
CA VAL A 178 -4.37 3.86 11.67
C VAL A 178 -4.92 5.16 11.12
N SER A 179 -4.61 6.23 11.83
CA SER A 179 -4.75 7.56 11.30
C SER A 179 -3.83 7.61 10.08
N HIS A 180 -4.40 7.88 8.91
CA HIS A 180 -3.63 8.23 7.70
C HIS A 180 -2.78 9.47 7.90
N LYS A 181 -3.09 10.23 8.94
CA LYS A 181 -2.35 11.37 9.42
C LYS A 181 -1.39 10.93 10.53
N PRO A 182 -0.08 11.20 10.44
CA PRO A 182 0.85 10.83 11.50
C PRO A 182 0.38 11.41 12.84
N ARG A 183 0.44 10.56 13.87
CA ARG A 183 0.20 10.98 15.26
C ARG A 183 1.51 11.51 15.83
N SER A 184 1.67 12.83 15.88
CA SER A 184 2.79 13.47 16.57
C SER A 184 2.31 14.36 17.71
N SER A 185 3.16 14.50 18.73
CA SER A 185 3.05 15.47 19.83
C SER A 185 3.36 16.91 19.38
N GLY A 186 3.91 17.08 18.17
CA GLY A 186 4.03 18.34 17.43
C GLY A 186 3.03 18.45 16.28
N GLY A 187 3.08 19.54 15.52
CA GLY A 187 2.19 19.79 14.38
C GLY A 187 2.19 18.66 13.34
N TYR A 188 1.20 18.70 12.43
CA TYR A 188 0.98 17.66 11.42
C TYR A 188 2.22 17.38 10.55
N TRP A 189 3.00 18.42 10.23
CA TRP A 189 4.20 18.31 9.42
C TRP A 189 5.35 17.60 10.15
N GLU A 190 5.56 17.91 11.43
CA GLU A 190 6.60 17.29 12.25
C GLU A 190 6.42 15.78 12.34
N GLY A 191 5.17 15.32 12.45
CA GLY A 191 4.84 13.90 12.41
C GLY A 191 5.18 13.23 11.08
N ILE A 192 4.94 13.90 9.95
CA ILE A 192 5.31 13.40 8.62
C ILE A 192 6.83 13.26 8.51
N VAL A 193 7.59 14.26 8.95
CA VAL A 193 9.05 14.25 8.91
C VAL A 193 9.60 13.12 9.81
N GLU A 194 9.05 12.95 11.01
CA GLU A 194 9.47 11.88 11.92
C GLU A 194 9.21 10.49 11.33
N GLU A 195 8.05 10.26 10.72
CA GLU A 195 7.74 8.99 10.07
C GLU A 195 8.63 8.74 8.85
N TYR A 196 8.86 9.77 8.03
CA TYR A 196 9.68 9.68 6.83
C TYR A 196 11.14 9.32 7.14
N THR A 197 11.72 9.95 8.16
CA THR A 197 13.14 9.74 8.53
C THR A 197 13.44 8.33 9.02
N LYS A 198 12.43 7.57 9.46
CA LYS A 198 12.55 6.17 9.86
C LYS A 198 12.55 5.20 8.68
N ARG A 199 12.18 5.65 7.48
CA ARG A 199 12.02 4.81 6.28
C ARG A 199 13.32 4.70 5.48
N ARG A 200 13.45 3.60 4.73
CA ARG A 200 14.61 3.29 3.87
C ARG A 200 14.38 3.81 2.46
N LEU A 201 15.44 4.32 1.85
CA LEU A 201 15.48 4.70 0.44
C LEU A 201 16.52 3.85 -0.27
N THR A 202 16.20 3.43 -1.50
CA THR A 202 17.16 2.71 -2.36
C THR A 202 18.30 3.63 -2.77
N PHE A 203 17.99 4.89 -3.11
CA PHE A 203 18.98 5.91 -3.45
C PHE A 203 18.89 7.07 -2.44
N PRO A 204 19.98 7.38 -1.70
CA PRO A 204 19.97 8.50 -0.76
C PRO A 204 19.66 9.86 -1.40
N SER A 205 19.99 10.05 -2.68
CA SER A 205 19.67 11.25 -3.48
C SER A 205 18.18 11.57 -3.51
N ASP A 206 17.34 10.54 -3.45
CA ASP A 206 15.89 10.68 -3.54
C ASP A 206 15.28 11.27 -2.27
N ARG A 207 16.07 11.38 -1.19
CA ARG A 207 15.55 11.72 0.13
C ARG A 207 14.86 13.08 0.17
N ALA A 208 15.44 14.09 -0.45
CA ALA A 208 14.84 15.42 -0.51
C ALA A 208 13.63 15.45 -1.44
N VAL A 209 13.72 14.77 -2.58
CA VAL A 209 12.68 14.77 -3.62
C VAL A 209 11.40 14.06 -3.16
N ALA A 210 11.55 12.93 -2.46
CA ALA A 210 10.41 12.16 -1.99
C ALA A 210 9.63 12.86 -0.86
N ILE A 211 10.26 13.71 -0.05
CA ILE A 211 9.54 14.49 0.96
C ILE A 211 9.04 15.84 0.42
N SER A 212 9.72 16.44 -0.56
CA SER A 212 9.32 17.73 -1.14
C SER A 212 7.96 17.66 -1.82
N GLY A 213 7.63 16.52 -2.44
CA GLY A 213 6.29 16.30 -3.01
C GLY A 213 5.16 16.37 -1.98
N ILE A 214 5.42 15.91 -0.75
CA ILE A 214 4.47 16.02 0.37
C ILE A 214 4.38 17.47 0.85
N ALA A 215 5.53 18.14 0.99
CA ALA A 215 5.58 19.54 1.41
C ALA A 215 4.79 20.47 0.48
N GLN A 216 4.94 20.28 -0.84
CA GLN A 216 4.23 21.07 -1.86
C GLN A 216 2.71 20.84 -1.84
N ALA A 217 2.26 19.63 -1.53
CA ALA A 217 0.84 19.32 -1.50
C ALA A 217 0.12 19.83 -0.23
N LEU A 218 0.87 20.08 0.85
CA LEU A 218 0.33 20.52 2.15
C LEU A 218 0.48 22.02 2.42
N GLY A 219 1.19 22.75 1.56
CA GLY A 219 1.48 24.19 1.67
C GLY A 219 0.61 25.04 0.77
#